data_AF-H1LZM2-F1
#
_entry.id   AF-H1LZM2-F1
#
_cell.length_a   1.000
_cell.length_b   1.000
_cell.length_c   1.000
_cell.angle_alpha   90.00
_cell.angle_beta   90.00
_cell.angle_gamma   90.00
#
_symmetry.space_group_name_H-M   'P 1'
#
loop_
_entity.id
_entity.type
_entity.pdbx_description
1 polymer ?
#
loop_
_entity_poly.entity_id
_entity_poly.type
_entity_poly.pdbx_seq_one_letter_code
_entity_poly.pdbx_strand_id
1 'polypeptide(L)'
;MLRKYKKIICAILIIIIVFALYTVNKIAFFHDPEFERAVRNTTIDNAVSGAIQKEYPMLQGESPIKGIIWKKDLENINFVSIDFREYRVKDISDIKYFKNAEIVMFSYSSAYYGDKSIYDDEHVLDNLYKIKDLKFLDDLQLYHLKLDDKDIENIKKMFPNARVVIE
;
A
#
# COMPACT_ATOMS: atom_id res chain seq x y z
N MET A 1 -29.95 40.50 -20.34
CA MET A 1 -30.13 39.02 -20.31
C MET A 1 -28.82 38.24 -20.32
N LEU A 2 -27.81 38.56 -21.17
CA LEU A 2 -26.50 37.87 -21.20
C LEU A 2 -25.82 37.67 -19.83
N ARG A 3 -25.86 38.69 -18.95
CA ARG A 3 -25.21 38.65 -17.63
C ARG A 3 -25.82 37.61 -16.67
N LYS A 4 -27.11 37.27 -16.83
CA LYS A 4 -27.82 36.24 -16.04
C LYS A 4 -27.39 34.83 -16.48
N TYR A 5 -27.33 34.59 -17.80
CA TYR A 5 -26.82 33.32 -18.36
C TYR A 5 -25.34 33.11 -18.04
N LYS A 6 -24.50 34.16 -18.07
CA LYS A 6 -23.08 34.07 -17.67
C LYS A 6 -22.91 33.65 -16.20
N LYS A 7 -23.74 34.16 -15.28
CA LYS A 7 -23.72 33.75 -13.87
C LYS A 7 -24.16 32.30 -13.67
N ILE A 8 -25.20 31.86 -14.39
CA ILE A 8 -25.69 30.48 -14.36
C ILE A 8 -24.60 29.52 -14.89
N ILE A 9 -23.95 29.86 -16.00
CA ILE A 9 -22.85 29.06 -16.57
C ILE A 9 -21.68 28.99 -15.59
N CYS A 10 -21.26 30.10 -14.97
CA CYS A 10 -20.23 30.07 -13.94
C CYS A 10 -20.60 29.17 -12.75
N ALA A 11 -21.84 29.25 -12.26
CA ALA A 11 -22.29 28.41 -11.15
C ALA A 11 -22.26 26.92 -11.51
N ILE A 12 -22.70 26.55 -12.71
CA ILE A 12 -22.65 25.18 -13.21
C ILE A 12 -21.21 24.69 -13.32
N LEU A 13 -20.30 25.51 -13.87
CA LEU A 13 -18.88 25.17 -13.97
C LEU A 13 -18.26 24.93 -12.59
N ILE A 14 -18.56 25.76 -11.60
CA ILE A 14 -18.09 25.59 -10.23
C ILE A 14 -18.59 24.25 -9.66
N ILE A 15 -19.88 23.93 -9.84
CA ILE A 15 -20.46 22.67 -9.38
C ILE A 15 -19.74 21.46 -10.02
N ILE A 16 -19.51 21.51 -11.34
CA ILE A 16 -18.80 20.45 -12.06
C ILE A 16 -17.37 20.28 -11.53
N ILE A 17 -16.64 21.38 -11.34
CA ILE A 17 -15.27 21.35 -10.80
C ILE A 17 -15.26 20.76 -9.39
N VAL A 18 -16.17 21.20 -8.52
CA VAL A 18 -16.28 20.67 -7.15
C VAL A 18 -16.58 19.17 -7.16
N PHE A 19 -17.50 18.71 -8.04
CA PHE A 19 -17.83 17.30 -8.16
C PHE A 19 -16.66 16.46 -8.71
N ALA A 20 -15.95 16.99 -9.70
CA ALA A 20 -14.75 16.35 -10.25
C ALA A 20 -13.65 16.23 -9.19
N LEU A 21 -13.36 17.31 -8.45
CA LEU A 21 -12.39 17.31 -7.35
C LEU A 21 -12.79 16.32 -6.24
N TYR A 22 -14.08 16.29 -5.87
CA TYR A 22 -14.59 15.34 -4.89
C TYR A 22 -14.41 13.88 -5.35
N THR A 23 -14.62 13.60 -6.64
CA THR A 23 -14.46 12.26 -7.21
C THR A 23 -12.98 11.87 -7.27
N VAL A 24 -12.12 12.75 -7.78
CA VAL A 24 -10.67 12.54 -7.87
C VAL A 24 -10.05 12.32 -6.49
N ASN A 25 -10.52 13.03 -5.45
CA ASN A 25 -10.03 12.84 -4.08
C ASN A 25 -10.30 11.42 -3.52
N LYS A 26 -11.25 10.67 -4.10
CA LYS A 26 -11.52 9.27 -3.70
C LYS A 26 -10.61 8.26 -4.38
N ILE A 27 -9.83 8.67 -5.38
CA ILE A 27 -8.90 7.81 -6.11
C ILE A 27 -7.62 7.66 -5.29
N ALA A 28 -7.11 6.44 -5.19
CA ALA A 28 -5.79 6.15 -4.63
C ALA A 28 -4.73 6.39 -5.70
N PHE A 29 -3.93 7.44 -5.55
CA PHE A 29 -2.78 7.72 -6.40
C PHE A 29 -1.52 7.22 -5.71
N PHE A 30 -0.81 6.31 -6.37
CA PHE A 30 0.46 5.77 -5.90
C PHE A 30 1.61 6.59 -6.49
N HIS A 31 2.54 7.03 -5.64
CA HIS A 31 3.74 7.74 -6.04
C HIS A 31 4.74 6.79 -6.69
N ASP A 32 4.80 5.55 -6.18
CA ASP A 32 5.61 4.49 -6.76
C ASP A 32 4.76 3.62 -7.71
N PRO A 33 5.07 3.60 -9.02
CA PRO A 33 4.36 2.77 -9.98
C PRO A 33 4.54 1.26 -9.72
N GLU A 34 5.65 0.85 -9.10
CA GLU A 34 5.87 -0.55 -8.73
C GLU A 34 5.01 -0.95 -7.53
N PHE A 35 4.74 -0.02 -6.61
CA PHE A 35 3.78 -0.27 -5.54
C PHE A 35 2.36 -0.39 -6.09
N GLU A 36 1.97 0.50 -7.01
CA GLU A 36 0.70 0.37 -7.72
C GLU A 36 0.58 -0.99 -8.42
N ARG A 37 1.64 -1.41 -9.13
CA ARG A 37 1.69 -2.70 -9.82
C ARG A 37 1.54 -3.87 -8.84
N ALA A 38 2.22 -3.83 -7.69
CA ALA A 38 2.09 -4.84 -6.65
C ALA A 38 0.65 -4.96 -6.16
N VAL A 39 0.04 -3.82 -5.77
CA VAL A 39 -1.34 -3.77 -5.29
C VAL A 39 -2.29 -4.30 -6.35
N ARG A 40 -2.22 -3.80 -7.58
CA ARG A 40 -3.10 -4.25 -8.67
C ARG A 40 -3.01 -5.74 -8.90
N ASN A 41 -1.78 -6.24 -9.02
CA ASN A 41 -1.56 -7.62 -9.43
C ASN A 41 -1.91 -8.59 -8.33
N THR A 42 -1.76 -8.22 -7.06
CA THR A 42 -1.83 -9.16 -5.94
C THR A 42 -2.98 -8.95 -4.98
N THR A 43 -3.87 -7.99 -5.25
CA THR A 43 -5.11 -7.84 -4.47
C THR A 43 -6.04 -9.01 -4.76
N ILE A 44 -6.41 -9.74 -3.71
CA ILE A 44 -7.38 -10.83 -3.71
C ILE A 44 -8.19 -10.71 -2.43
N ASP A 45 -9.52 -10.64 -2.56
CA ASP A 45 -10.44 -10.44 -1.44
C ASP A 45 -10.02 -9.27 -0.52
N ASN A 46 -9.68 -9.55 0.74
CA ASN A 46 -9.26 -8.57 1.76
C ASN A 46 -7.73 -8.50 1.92
N ALA A 47 -6.96 -9.03 0.97
CA ALA A 47 -5.51 -9.12 1.06
C ALA A 47 -4.80 -8.55 -0.18
N VAL A 48 -3.59 -8.02 0.02
CA VAL A 48 -2.60 -7.77 -1.02
C VAL A 48 -1.44 -8.73 -0.77
N SER A 49 -1.29 -9.78 -1.58
CA SER A 49 -0.19 -10.75 -1.40
C SER A 49 0.10 -11.56 -2.65
N GLY A 50 1.32 -11.42 -3.18
CA GLY A 50 1.79 -12.23 -4.30
C GLY A 50 1.92 -13.72 -3.96
N ALA A 51 2.16 -14.05 -2.68
CA ALA A 51 2.20 -15.43 -2.22
C ALA A 51 0.82 -16.08 -2.27
N ILE A 52 -0.21 -15.43 -1.73
CA ILE A 52 -1.60 -15.91 -1.78
C ILE A 52 -2.05 -16.06 -3.23
N GLN A 53 -1.72 -15.11 -4.10
CA GLN A 53 -2.04 -15.20 -5.53
C GLN A 53 -1.45 -16.44 -6.22
N LYS A 54 -0.21 -16.79 -5.87
CA LYS A 54 0.48 -17.96 -6.43
C LYS A 54 -0.06 -19.27 -5.85
N GLU A 55 -0.37 -19.28 -4.56
CA GLU A 55 -0.88 -20.45 -3.85
C GLU A 55 -2.32 -20.81 -4.28
N TYR A 56 -3.13 -19.80 -4.60
CA TYR A 56 -4.54 -19.98 -4.96
C TYR A 56 -4.86 -19.45 -6.37
N PRO A 57 -4.39 -20.10 -7.45
CA PRO A 57 -4.61 -19.65 -8.82
C PRO A 57 -6.08 -19.55 -9.22
N MET A 58 -6.96 -20.32 -8.58
CA MET A 58 -8.40 -20.26 -8.84
C MET A 58 -9.03 -18.93 -8.40
N LEU A 59 -8.42 -18.23 -7.44
CA LEU A 59 -8.82 -16.90 -7.00
C LEU A 59 -8.31 -15.81 -7.95
N GLN A 60 -7.50 -16.16 -8.95
CA GLN A 60 -7.00 -15.19 -9.92
C GLN A 60 -8.12 -14.57 -10.75
N GLY A 61 -9.29 -15.19 -10.88
CA GLY A 61 -10.46 -14.57 -11.52
C GLY A 61 -11.02 -13.37 -10.75
N GLU A 62 -10.67 -13.23 -9.48
CA GLU A 62 -10.99 -12.10 -8.59
C GLU A 62 -9.86 -11.05 -8.57
N SER A 63 -8.74 -11.31 -9.26
CA SER A 63 -7.58 -10.42 -9.46
C SER A 63 -7.36 -10.15 -10.97
N PRO A 64 -6.58 -9.15 -11.41
CA PRO A 64 -6.09 -7.95 -10.73
C PRO A 64 -7.12 -6.79 -10.70
N ILE A 65 -6.90 -5.78 -9.85
CA ILE A 65 -7.71 -4.54 -9.88
C ILE A 65 -7.51 -3.85 -11.23
N LYS A 66 -8.58 -3.80 -12.04
CA LYS A 66 -8.60 -3.12 -13.35
C LYS A 66 -9.16 -1.71 -13.21
N GLY A 67 -8.54 -0.74 -13.90
CA GLY A 67 -9.01 0.64 -13.95
C GLY A 67 -8.65 1.46 -12.70
N ILE A 68 -9.55 2.33 -12.26
CA ILE A 68 -9.30 3.24 -11.13
C ILE A 68 -9.27 2.44 -9.82
N ILE A 69 -8.23 2.64 -9.01
CA ILE A 69 -8.18 2.13 -7.64
C ILE A 69 -8.86 3.15 -6.74
N TRP A 70 -9.98 2.79 -6.12
CA TRP A 70 -10.64 3.68 -5.16
C TRP A 70 -10.03 3.46 -3.78
N LYS A 71 -9.85 4.53 -3.01
CA LYS A 71 -9.37 4.45 -1.62
C LYS A 71 -10.23 3.51 -0.77
N LYS A 72 -11.55 3.49 -1.01
CA LYS A 72 -12.49 2.61 -0.31
C LYS A 72 -12.18 1.12 -0.54
N ASP A 73 -11.69 0.75 -1.71
CA ASP A 73 -11.37 -0.65 -2.02
C ASP A 73 -10.18 -1.10 -1.17
N LEU A 74 -9.18 -0.21 -1.00
CA LEU A 74 -8.00 -0.44 -0.16
C LEU A 74 -8.31 -0.37 1.34
N GLU A 75 -9.35 0.36 1.75
CA GLU A 75 -9.81 0.39 3.14
C GLU A 75 -10.34 -0.97 3.61
N ASN A 76 -10.79 -1.87 2.72
CA ASN A 76 -11.26 -3.20 3.12
C ASN A 76 -10.13 -4.23 3.28
N ILE A 77 -8.91 -3.87 2.92
CA ILE A 77 -7.74 -4.75 3.01
C ILE A 77 -7.24 -4.78 4.45
N ASN A 78 -7.17 -5.97 5.03
CA ASN A 78 -6.65 -6.19 6.39
C ASN A 78 -5.25 -6.82 6.39
N PHE A 79 -4.79 -7.40 5.27
CA PHE A 79 -3.47 -7.98 5.13
C PHE A 79 -2.72 -7.39 3.94
N VAL A 80 -1.55 -6.81 4.17
CA VAL A 80 -0.68 -6.25 3.12
C VAL A 80 0.68 -6.93 3.18
N SER A 81 1.03 -7.66 2.12
CA SER A 81 2.32 -8.32 1.95
C SER A 81 2.98 -7.85 0.66
N ILE A 82 4.12 -7.18 0.78
CA ILE A 82 4.91 -6.71 -0.37
C ILE A 82 6.27 -7.41 -0.39
N ASP A 83 6.58 -8.01 -1.53
CA ASP A 83 7.90 -8.54 -1.85
C ASP A 83 8.67 -7.51 -2.68
N PHE A 84 9.65 -6.88 -2.06
CA PHE A 84 10.48 -5.86 -2.68
C PHE A 84 11.41 -6.41 -3.77
N ARG A 85 11.71 -7.71 -3.76
CA ARG A 85 12.49 -8.34 -4.83
C ARG A 85 11.67 -8.48 -6.10
N GLU A 86 10.44 -8.97 -5.96
CA GLU A 86 9.55 -9.24 -7.10
C GLU A 86 8.97 -7.96 -7.68
N TYR A 87 8.51 -7.06 -6.80
CA TYR A 87 7.83 -5.85 -7.23
C TYR A 87 8.77 -4.66 -7.37
N ARG A 88 9.93 -4.63 -6.69
CA ARG A 88 10.90 -3.51 -6.74
C ARG A 88 10.30 -2.18 -6.27
N VAL A 89 9.39 -2.26 -5.29
CA VAL A 89 8.84 -1.08 -4.61
C VAL A 89 9.98 -0.39 -3.85
N LYS A 90 10.06 0.93 -4.02
CA LYS A 90 11.03 1.84 -3.40
C LYS A 90 10.36 2.83 -2.45
N ASP A 91 9.09 3.16 -2.69
CA ASP A 91 8.31 4.05 -1.82
C ASP A 91 6.97 3.43 -1.41
N ILE A 92 6.86 3.14 -0.12
CA ILE A 92 5.66 2.60 0.54
C ILE A 92 4.75 3.70 1.13
N SER A 93 4.99 4.98 0.87
CA SER A 93 4.28 6.10 1.51
C SER A 93 2.76 6.12 1.28
N ASP A 94 2.29 5.40 0.26
CA ASP A 94 0.88 5.21 -0.04
C ASP A 94 0.23 4.04 0.72
N ILE A 95 0.98 3.36 1.61
CA ILE A 95 0.44 2.39 2.58
C ILE A 95 -0.67 3.02 3.45
N LYS A 96 -0.68 4.35 3.58
CA LYS A 96 -1.73 5.14 4.24
C LYS A 96 -3.14 4.91 3.70
N TYR A 97 -3.29 4.36 2.49
CA TYR A 97 -4.61 4.02 1.95
C TYR A 97 -5.21 2.75 2.58
N PHE A 98 -4.39 1.88 3.16
CA PHE A 98 -4.78 0.60 3.77
C PHE A 98 -5.18 0.79 5.24
N LYS A 99 -6.18 1.63 5.49
CA LYS A 99 -6.50 2.12 6.85
C LYS A 99 -6.86 1.02 7.85
N ASN A 100 -7.39 -0.11 7.37
CA ASN A 100 -7.80 -1.24 8.18
C ASN A 100 -6.80 -2.41 8.11
N ALA A 101 -5.58 -2.19 7.59
CA ALA A 101 -4.54 -3.20 7.65
C ALA A 101 -4.22 -3.53 9.11
N GLU A 102 -4.38 -4.81 9.43
CA GLU A 102 -4.05 -5.41 10.72
C GLU A 102 -2.65 -6.02 10.67
N ILE A 103 -2.29 -6.61 9.53
CA ILE A 103 -1.00 -7.24 9.32
C ILE A 103 -0.31 -6.60 8.12
N VAL A 104 0.90 -6.09 8.34
CA VAL A 104 1.78 -5.58 7.28
C VAL A 104 3.06 -6.40 7.26
N MET A 105 3.33 -7.04 6.13
CA MET A 105 4.50 -7.87 5.90
C MET A 105 5.32 -7.29 4.75
N PHE A 106 6.57 -6.96 5.03
CA PHE A 106 7.54 -6.50 4.04
C PHE A 106 8.72 -7.45 4.00
N SER A 107 9.10 -7.83 2.79
CA SER A 107 10.13 -8.83 2.61
C SER A 107 10.92 -8.63 1.33
N TYR A 108 12.14 -9.16 1.32
CA TYR A 108 12.80 -9.56 0.09
C TYR A 108 12.71 -11.08 -0.01
N SER A 109 12.00 -11.62 -1.01
CA SER A 109 11.98 -13.07 -1.17
C SER A 109 13.37 -13.65 -1.43
N SER A 110 13.62 -14.82 -0.83
CA SER A 110 14.79 -15.64 -1.09
C SER A 110 14.96 -15.91 -2.59
N ALA A 111 16.20 -15.88 -3.08
CA ALA A 111 16.54 -16.16 -4.47
C ALA A 111 16.23 -17.61 -4.87
N TYR A 112 16.40 -18.50 -3.89
CA TYR A 112 16.24 -19.94 -3.97
C TYR A 112 15.99 -20.51 -2.57
N TYR A 113 15.53 -21.76 -2.49
CA TYR A 113 15.29 -22.41 -1.21
C TYR A 113 16.59 -22.52 -0.38
N GLY A 114 16.56 -22.01 0.85
CA GLY A 114 17.73 -21.96 1.74
C GLY A 114 18.61 -20.73 1.57
N ASP A 115 18.25 -19.78 0.71
CA ASP A 115 18.90 -18.47 0.64
C ASP A 115 18.58 -17.66 1.91
N LYS A 116 19.64 -17.37 2.67
CA LYS A 116 19.63 -16.56 3.90
C LYS A 116 20.25 -15.18 3.70
N SER A 117 20.38 -14.75 2.43
CA SER A 117 20.95 -13.45 2.12
C SER A 117 20.07 -12.34 2.66
N ILE A 118 20.72 -11.34 3.22
CA ILE A 118 20.10 -10.09 3.64
C ILE A 118 20.31 -9.09 2.50
N TYR A 119 19.24 -8.46 2.04
CA TYR A 119 19.28 -7.55 0.89
C TYR A 119 19.39 -6.10 1.35
N ASP A 120 20.28 -5.35 0.69
CA ASP A 120 20.44 -3.92 0.94
C ASP A 120 19.18 -3.17 0.49
N ASP A 121 18.72 -2.26 1.33
CA ASP A 121 17.45 -1.56 1.11
C ASP A 121 17.66 -0.35 0.19
N GLU A 122 16.82 -0.22 -0.84
CA GLU A 122 16.75 0.99 -1.69
C GLU A 122 15.87 2.06 -1.03
N HIS A 123 16.11 2.38 0.26
CA HIS A 123 15.40 3.41 1.03
C HIS A 123 13.93 3.10 1.39
N VAL A 124 13.47 1.85 1.31
CA VAL A 124 12.07 1.53 1.62
C VAL A 124 11.74 1.75 3.11
N LEU A 125 12.69 1.42 3.98
CA LEU A 125 12.58 1.63 5.43
C LEU A 125 12.52 3.11 5.84
N ASP A 126 13.01 4.05 5.01
CA ASP A 126 12.89 5.49 5.28
C ASP A 126 11.43 5.91 5.43
N ASN A 127 10.50 5.18 4.80
CA ASN A 127 9.07 5.45 4.85
C ASN A 127 8.30 4.54 5.82
N LEU A 128 8.97 3.68 6.59
CA LEU A 128 8.32 2.75 7.53
C LEU A 128 7.46 3.50 8.56
N TYR A 129 7.87 4.70 8.96
CA TYR A 129 7.12 5.55 9.89
C TYR A 129 5.72 5.93 9.40
N LYS A 130 5.39 5.79 8.11
CA LYS A 130 4.05 6.02 7.57
C LYS A 130 3.03 4.97 8.05
N ILE A 131 3.51 3.79 8.42
CA ILE A 131 2.68 2.67 8.87
C ILE A 131 2.19 2.92 10.31
N LYS A 132 2.89 3.74 11.10
CA LYS A 132 2.53 3.99 12.51
C LYS A 132 1.15 4.64 12.67
N ASP A 133 0.67 5.29 11.60
CA ASP A 133 -0.62 5.97 11.56
C ASP A 133 -1.77 5.00 11.22
N LEU A 134 -1.48 3.72 10.93
CA LEU A 134 -2.47 2.68 10.72
C LEU A 134 -3.09 2.29 12.07
N LYS A 135 -4.37 2.64 12.23
CA LYS A 135 -5.10 2.48 13.49
C LYS A 135 -5.19 1.03 13.97
N PHE A 136 -5.26 0.08 13.05
CA PHE A 136 -5.55 -1.32 13.33
C PHE A 136 -4.32 -2.23 13.23
N LEU A 137 -3.14 -1.67 12.98
CA LEU A 137 -1.91 -2.45 12.87
C LEU A 137 -1.63 -3.20 14.18
N ASP A 138 -1.69 -4.53 14.10
CA ASP A 138 -1.42 -5.46 15.19
C ASP A 138 -0.11 -6.22 14.95
N ASP A 139 0.26 -6.49 13.69
CA ASP A 139 1.49 -7.22 13.35
C ASP A 139 2.25 -6.54 12.20
N LEU A 140 3.51 -6.17 12.46
CA LEU A 140 4.48 -5.67 11.48
C LEU A 140 5.61 -6.69 11.33
N GLN A 141 5.71 -7.31 10.16
CA GLN A 141 6.71 -8.33 9.88
C GLN A 141 7.69 -7.86 8.81
N LEU A 142 8.98 -7.94 9.12
CA LEU A 142 10.10 -7.47 8.29
C LEU A 142 11.06 -8.64 8.04
N TYR A 143 11.10 -9.18 6.83
CA TYR A 143 11.91 -10.36 6.50
C TYR A 143 13.01 -10.07 5.48
N HIS A 144 14.20 -10.60 5.73
CA HIS A 144 15.38 -10.53 4.85
C HIS A 144 15.80 -9.09 4.49
N LEU A 145 15.55 -8.17 5.42
CA LEU A 145 15.90 -6.75 5.32
C LEU A 145 17.21 -6.47 6.06
N LYS A 146 18.09 -5.68 5.46
CA LYS A 146 19.34 -5.26 6.11
C LYS A 146 19.07 -4.19 7.16
N LEU A 147 19.03 -4.61 8.42
CA LEU A 147 18.78 -3.78 9.58
C LEU A 147 19.94 -3.92 10.58
N ASP A 148 20.43 -2.81 11.11
CA ASP A 148 21.35 -2.85 12.25
C ASP A 148 20.58 -2.88 13.60
N ASP A 149 21.31 -3.11 14.69
CA ASP A 149 20.70 -3.19 16.04
C ASP A 149 19.95 -1.91 16.42
N LYS A 150 20.42 -0.75 15.95
CA LYS A 150 19.82 0.55 16.23
C LYS A 150 18.53 0.73 15.44
N ASP A 151 18.49 0.30 14.18
CA ASP A 151 17.28 0.30 13.36
C ASP A 151 16.22 -0.60 14.00
N ILE A 152 16.59 -1.81 14.40
CA ILE A 152 15.70 -2.76 15.10
C ILE A 152 15.11 -2.11 16.36
N GLU A 153 15.94 -1.48 17.20
CA GLU A 153 15.48 -0.81 18.41
C GLU A 153 14.53 0.35 18.10
N ASN A 154 14.85 1.17 17.09
CA ASN A 154 14.03 2.30 16.65
C ASN A 154 12.67 1.84 16.12
N ILE A 155 12.63 0.79 15.30
CA ILE A 155 11.40 0.21 14.77
C ILE A 155 10.52 -0.28 15.92
N LYS A 156 11.07 -1.07 16.85
CA LYS A 156 10.31 -1.56 18.01
C LYS A 156 9.74 -0.43 18.87
N LYS A 157 10.50 0.67 19.05
CA LYS A 157 10.01 1.86 19.75
C LYS A 157 8.93 2.63 18.99
N MET A 158 8.97 2.61 17.65
CA MET A 158 8.00 3.30 16.80
C MET A 158 6.63 2.61 16.78
N PHE A 159 6.61 1.29 17.00
CA PHE A 159 5.41 0.47 16.98
C PHE A 159 5.18 -0.23 18.34
N PRO A 160 5.00 0.51 19.45
CA PRO A 160 4.94 -0.08 20.79
C PRO A 160 3.69 -0.93 21.04
N ASN A 161 2.65 -0.76 20.22
CA ASN A 161 1.37 -1.45 20.35
C ASN A 161 1.15 -2.54 19.29
N ALA A 162 2.09 -2.72 18.36
CA ALA A 162 2.05 -3.79 17.39
C ALA A 162 3.12 -4.82 17.75
N ARG A 163 2.84 -6.09 17.48
CA ARG A 163 3.88 -7.10 17.41
C ARG A 163 4.79 -6.73 16.24
N VAL A 164 6.10 -6.61 16.49
CA VAL A 164 7.08 -6.46 15.40
C VAL A 164 8.02 -7.66 15.35
N VAL A 165 8.02 -8.33 14.21
CA VAL A 165 8.83 -9.51 13.89
C VAL A 165 9.88 -9.09 12.86
N ILE A 166 11.15 -9.40 13.13
CA ILE A 166 12.27 -9.08 12.24
C ILE A 166 13.13 -10.35 12.14
N GLU A 167 13.34 -10.86 10.92
CA GLU A 167 14.10 -12.10 10.64
C GLU A 167 14.89 -12.02 9.33
#